data_AF-A0A4Q3LB73-F1
#
_entry.id   AF-A0A4Q3LB73-F1
#
_cell.length_a   1.000
_cell.length_b   1.000
_cell.length_c   1.000
_cell.angle_alpha   90.00
_cell.angle_beta   90.00
_cell.angle_gamma   90.00
#
_symmetry.space_group_name_H-M   'P 1'
#
loop_
_entity.id
_entity.type
_entity.pdbx_description
1 polymer ?
#
loop_
_entity_poly.entity_id
_entity_poly.type
_entity_poly.pdbx_seq_one_letter_code
_entity_poly.pdbx_strand_id
1 'polypeptide(L)' 'MKRYRNLSGKSGVAAYDAAPGRIVVVFREGERYTYTDASAGARQVALMQELARAGRGLCTFIAREKPGFVRDT' A
#
# COMPACT_ATOMS: atom_id res chain seq x y z
N MET A 1 12.32 -1.49 -0.90
CA MET A 1 11.30 -0.47 -1.25
C MET A 1 11.46 0.01 -2.69
N LYS A 2 10.37 -0.04 -3.46
CA LYS A 2 10.24 0.47 -4.83
C LYS A 2 9.46 1.78 -4.84
N ARG A 3 9.92 2.78 -5.60
CA ARG A 3 9.22 4.05 -5.78
C ARG A 3 7.87 3.81 -6.48
N TYR A 4 6.82 4.41 -5.95
CA TYR A 4 5.49 4.29 -6.53
C TYR A 4 5.39 5.16 -7.79
N ARG A 5 4.89 4.60 -8.90
CA ARG A 5 4.88 5.29 -10.21
C ARG A 5 3.94 6.49 -10.24
N ASN A 6 2.90 6.50 -9.39
CA ASN A 6 1.94 7.59 -9.28
C ASN A 6 1.38 8.03 -10.66
N LEU A 7 0.90 7.08 -11.47
CA LEU A 7 0.44 7.37 -12.84
C LEU A 7 -0.79 8.29 -12.90
N SER A 8 -1.52 8.47 -11.79
CA SER A 8 -2.60 9.46 -11.69
C SER A 8 -2.12 10.87 -11.32
N GLY A 9 -0.84 11.05 -11.00
CA GLY A 9 -0.24 12.32 -10.55
C GLY A 9 -0.60 12.73 -9.11
N LYS A 10 -1.73 12.25 -8.57
CA LYS A 10 -2.34 12.74 -7.32
C LYS A 10 -2.30 11.74 -6.15
N SER A 11 -1.46 10.71 -6.21
CA SER A 11 -1.37 9.71 -5.14
C SER A 11 -0.56 10.20 -3.95
N GLY A 12 -1.09 9.98 -2.74
CA GLY A 12 -0.37 10.17 -1.48
C GLY A 12 0.69 9.11 -1.19
N VAL A 13 0.78 8.04 -1.98
CA VAL A 13 1.80 6.98 -1.83
C VAL A 13 3.11 7.42 -2.48
N ALA A 14 4.21 7.33 -1.74
CA ALA A 14 5.56 7.63 -2.20
C ALA A 14 6.32 6.37 -2.66
N ALA A 15 6.27 5.30 -1.87
CA ALA A 15 6.97 4.04 -2.14
C ALA A 15 6.22 2.85 -1.53
N TYR A 16 6.59 1.65 -1.96
CA TYR A 16 6.07 0.41 -1.39
C TYR A 16 7.12 -0.70 -1.36
N ASP A 17 6.89 -1.72 -0.53
CA ASP A 17 7.63 -2.98 -0.53
C ASP A 17 6.63 -4.13 -0.52
N ALA A 18 6.62 -4.95 -1.56
CA ALA A 18 5.70 -6.07 -1.67
C ALA A 18 6.45 -7.39 -1.47
N ALA A 19 5.97 -8.20 -0.53
CA ALA A 19 6.47 -9.55 -0.24
C ALA A 19 5.28 -10.52 -0.12
N PRO A 20 5.47 -11.84 -0.19
CA PRO A 20 4.38 -12.79 0.03
C PRO A 20 3.62 -12.49 1.34
N GLY A 21 2.30 -12.30 1.26
CA GLY A 21 1.42 -12.00 2.39
C GLY A 21 1.63 -10.65 3.09
N ARG A 22 2.41 -9.74 2.50
CA ARG A 22 2.72 -8.43 3.09
C ARG A 22 2.91 -7.33 2.06
N ILE A 23 2.44 -6.14 2.36
CA ILE A 23 2.87 -4.92 1.67
C ILE A 23 3.15 -3.81 2.68
N VAL A 24 4.33 -3.20 2.57
CA VAL A 24 4.69 -1.98 3.29
C VAL A 24 4.45 -0.81 2.36
N VAL A 25 3.74 0.21 2.83
CA VAL A 25 3.42 1.42 2.05
C VAL A 25 3.98 2.63 2.79
N VAL A 26 4.72 3.46 2.08
CA VAL A 26 5.21 4.74 2.59
C VAL A 26 4.44 5.86 1.93
N PHE A 27 3.84 6.72 2.74
CA PHE A 27 3.12 7.90 2.30
C PHE A 27 4.08 9.10 2.16
N ARG A 28 3.64 10.11 1.41
CA ARG A 28 4.44 11.32 1.15
C ARG A 28 4.79 12.10 2.41
N GLU A 29 3.98 11.98 3.46
CA GLU A 29 4.20 12.62 4.76
C GLU A 29 5.17 11.83 5.66
N GLY A 30 5.67 10.68 5.18
CA GLY A 30 6.72 9.88 5.82
C GLY A 30 6.20 8.69 6.63
N GLU A 31 4.89 8.56 6.83
CA GLU A 31 4.31 7.44 7.54
C GLU A 31 4.49 6.14 6.77
N ARG A 32 4.83 5.09 7.52
CA ARG A 32 5.03 3.74 7.02
C ARG A 32 3.98 2.81 7.63
N TYR A 33 3.14 2.25 6.76
CA TYR A 33 2.11 1.29 7.17
C TYR A 33 2.42 -0.08 6.58
N THR A 34 2.39 -1.08 7.45
CA THR A 34 2.58 -2.48 7.10
C THR A 34 1.23 -3.18 7.11
N TYR A 35 0.83 -3.68 5.94
CA TYR A 35 -0.37 -4.49 5.75
C TYR A 35 0.05 -5.95 5.60
N THR A 36 -0.56 -6.84 6.38
CA THR A 36 -0.33 -8.29 6.31
C THR A 36 -1.63 -9.04 6.10
N ASP A 37 -1.54 -10.30 5.72
CA ASP A 37 -2.72 -11.17 5.60
C ASP A 37 -3.49 -11.25 6.93
N ALA A 38 -2.79 -11.16 8.06
CA ALA A 38 -3.38 -11.14 9.38
C ALA A 38 -4.07 -9.80 9.73
N SER A 39 -3.54 -8.65 9.26
CA SER A 39 -4.09 -7.34 9.59
C SER A 39 -5.18 -6.86 8.63
N ALA A 40 -5.00 -7.11 7.33
CA ALA A 40 -5.85 -6.60 6.26
C ALA A 40 -6.63 -7.70 5.53
N GLY A 41 -6.27 -8.97 5.74
CA GLY A 41 -6.80 -10.10 4.97
C GLY A 41 -6.05 -10.31 3.65
N ALA A 42 -5.78 -11.58 3.33
CA ALA A 42 -4.98 -11.96 2.16
C ALA A 42 -5.50 -11.40 0.83
N ARG A 43 -6.82 -11.35 0.65
CA ARG A 43 -7.45 -10.79 -0.56
C ARG A 43 -7.13 -9.31 -0.74
N GLN A 44 -7.16 -8.52 0.35
CA GLN A 44 -6.88 -7.09 0.27
C GLN A 44 -5.39 -6.85 0.05
N VAL A 45 -4.52 -7.62 0.70
CA VAL A 45 -3.06 -7.55 0.49
C VAL A 45 -2.69 -7.86 -0.94
N ALA A 46 -3.22 -8.94 -1.52
CA ALA A 46 -2.98 -9.28 -2.92
C ALA A 46 -3.39 -8.13 -3.86
N LEU A 47 -4.59 -7.58 -3.67
CA LEU A 47 -5.08 -6.46 -4.49
C LEU A 47 -4.22 -5.19 -4.30
N MET A 48 -3.77 -4.89 -3.08
CA MET A 48 -2.84 -3.79 -2.83
C MET A 48 -1.53 -3.98 -3.58
N GLN A 49 -0.99 -5.20 -3.63
CA GLN A 49 0.22 -5.50 -4.38
C GLN A 49 0.03 -5.33 -5.90
N GLU A 50 -1.12 -5.74 -6.43
CA GLU A 50 -1.45 -5.52 -7.85
C GLU A 50 -1.52 -4.03 -8.19
N LEU A 51 -2.25 -3.25 -7.39
CA LEU A 51 -2.34 -1.79 -7.55
C LEU A 51 -0.98 -1.10 -7.40
N ALA A 52 -0.15 -1.58 -6.47
CA ALA A 52 1.22 -1.11 -6.27
C ALA A 52 2.10 -1.31 -7.52
N ARG A 53 2.02 -2.51 -8.12
CA ARG A 53 2.75 -2.86 -9.35
C ARG A 53 2.23 -2.10 -10.56
N ALA A 54 0.90 -1.95 -10.68
CA ALA A 54 0.26 -1.14 -11.71
C ALA A 54 0.62 0.34 -11.60
N GLY A 55 0.92 0.83 -10.39
CA GLY A 55 1.34 2.20 -10.15
C GLY A 55 0.19 3.22 -10.15
N ARG A 56 -1.06 2.75 -9.99
CA ARG A 56 -2.29 3.56 -9.91
C ARG A 56 -3.28 2.93 -8.94
N GLY A 57 -4.10 3.77 -8.30
CA GLY A 57 -5.25 3.32 -7.51
C GLY A 57 -4.97 2.86 -6.07
N LEU A 58 -3.72 2.59 -5.68
CA LEU A 58 -3.39 2.09 -4.34
C LEU A 58 -3.88 3.01 -3.20
N CYS A 59 -3.57 4.31 -3.26
CA CYS A 59 -3.98 5.28 -2.24
C CYS A 59 -5.51 5.37 -2.10
N THR A 60 -6.22 5.36 -3.23
CA THR A 60 -7.69 5.42 -3.25
C THR A 60 -8.29 4.16 -2.66
N PHE A 61 -7.73 2.99 -2.99
CA PHE A 61 -8.15 1.72 -2.43
C PHE A 61 -8.00 1.70 -0.90
N ILE A 62 -6.83 2.08 -0.38
CA ILE A 62 -6.58 2.13 1.08
C ILE A 62 -7.56 3.08 1.76
N ALA A 63 -7.81 4.27 1.20
CA ALA A 63 -8.75 5.23 1.77
C ALA A 63 -10.20 4.72 1.77
N ARG A 64 -10.59 3.94 0.76
CA ARG A 64 -11.95 3.41 0.61
C ARG A 64 -12.21 2.20 1.50
N GLU A 65 -11.34 1.19 1.44
CA GLU A 65 -11.53 -0.08 2.16
C GLU A 65 -11.06 -0.03 3.62
N LYS A 66 -10.20 0.94 3.97
CA LYS A 66 -9.63 1.10 5.32
C LYS A 66 -9.08 -0.22 5.92
N PRO A 67 -8.19 -0.95 5.20
CA PRO A 67 -7.59 -2.18 5.69
C PRO A 67 -6.87 -1.96 7.02
N GLY A 68 -6.90 -2.97 7.91
CA GLY A 68 -6.10 -2.97 9.13
C GLY A 68 -4.59 -2.98 8.83
N PHE A 69 -3.82 -2.21 9.58
CA PHE A 69 -2.38 -2.07 9.40
C PHE A 69 -1.65 -1.96 10.73
N VAL A 70 -0.35 -2.24 10.68
CA VAL A 70 0.60 -1.93 11.75
C VAL A 70 1.37 -0.68 11.32
N ARG A 71 1.46 0.31 12.21
CA ARG A 71 2.30 1.50 12.01
C ARG A 71 3.70 1.19 12.55
N ASP A 72 4.70 1.26 11.69
CA ASP A 72 6.10 1.26 12.12
C ASP A 72 6.38 2.62 12.75
N THR A 73 6.59 2.64 14.08
CA THR A 73 7.09 3.81 14.84
C THR A 73 8.60 3.95 14.70
#